data_AF-W4LQ03-F1
#
_entry.id   AF-W4LQ03-F1
#
_cell.length_a   1.000
_cell.length_b   1.000
_cell.length_c   1.000
_cell.angle_alpha   90.00
_cell.angle_beta   90.00
_cell.angle_gamma   90.00
#
_symmetry.space_group_name_H-M   'P 1'
#
loop_
_entity.id
_entity.type
_entity.pdbx_description
1 polymer ?
#
loop_
_entity_poly.entity_id
_entity_poly.type
_entity_poly.pdbx_seq_one_letter_code
_entity_poly.pdbx_strand_id
1 'polypeptide(L)'
;MPVDVYDLTAVLARLQAQARAEAIEFTLHAQQEMMEEAISPEDVLHAMATGQILENYPAHRRGSCCLLHGQALDGRNLHLVCTTARAALLLITAYEPRPPKWVTPTQRRPRGDL
;
A
#
# COMPACT_ATOMS: atom_id res chain seq x y z
N MET A 1 21.40 1.24 4.78
CA MET A 1 21.63 0.41 3.58
C MET A 1 20.47 0.63 2.61
N PRO A 2 20.72 0.81 1.30
CA PRO A 2 19.66 0.72 0.31
C PRO A 2 19.05 -0.69 0.40
N VAL A 3 17.72 -0.79 0.44
CA VAL A 3 17.05 -2.10 0.36
C VAL A 3 16.98 -2.47 -1.12
N ASP A 4 17.26 -3.73 -1.42
CA ASP A 4 17.01 -4.28 -2.76
C ASP A 4 15.50 -4.26 -3.00
N VAL A 5 15.06 -3.40 -3.91
CA VAL A 5 13.64 -3.21 -4.24
C VAL A 5 13.02 -4.41 -4.98
N TYR A 6 13.82 -5.42 -5.34
CA TYR A 6 13.36 -6.68 -5.92
C TYR A 6 13.16 -7.78 -4.88
N ASP A 7 13.78 -7.69 -3.70
CA ASP A 7 13.53 -8.60 -2.58
C ASP A 7 12.26 -8.18 -1.83
N LEU A 8 11.13 -8.79 -2.20
CA LEU A 8 9.83 -8.46 -1.61
C LEU A 8 9.76 -8.75 -0.10
N THR A 9 10.55 -9.71 0.39
CA THR A 9 10.60 -10.02 1.82
C THR A 9 11.29 -8.88 2.57
N ALA A 10 12.44 -8.42 2.06
CA ALA A 10 13.15 -7.28 2.63
C ALA A 10 12.36 -5.97 2.50
N VAL A 11 11.68 -5.77 1.37
CA VAL A 11 10.80 -4.61 1.16
C VAL A 11 9.67 -4.62 2.18
N LEU A 12 8.93 -5.73 2.32
CA LEU A 12 7.82 -5.81 3.28
C LEU A 12 8.28 -5.58 4.72
N ALA A 13 9.39 -6.23 5.12
CA ALA A 13 9.96 -6.05 6.46
C ALA A 13 10.33 -4.58 6.73
N ARG A 14 10.89 -3.89 5.72
CA ARG A 14 11.20 -2.45 5.80
C ARG A 14 9.94 -1.61 5.95
N LEU A 15 8.91 -1.83 5.12
CA LEU A 15 7.65 -1.08 5.18
C LEU A 15 6.99 -1.23 6.55
N GLN A 16 6.96 -2.45 7.08
CA GLN A 16 6.44 -2.73 8.42
C GLN A 16 7.26 -2.07 9.53
N ALA A 17 8.59 -1.95 9.37
CA ALA A 17 9.43 -1.23 10.32
C ALA A 17 9.18 0.29 10.27
N GLN A 18 9.00 0.85 9.08
CA GLN A 18 8.67 2.27 8.89
C GLN A 18 7.30 2.62 9.46
N ALA A 19 6.29 1.77 9.22
CA ALA A 19 4.96 1.93 9.80
C ALA A 19 4.99 1.86 11.33
N ARG A 20 5.74 0.90 11.91
CA ARG A 20 5.93 0.79 13.37
C ARG A 20 6.63 2.00 14.00
N ALA A 21 7.49 2.67 13.25
CA ALA A 21 8.13 3.91 13.67
C ALA A 21 7.23 5.15 13.46
N GLU A 22 6.00 4.97 12.97
CA GLU A 22 5.06 6.03 12.57
C GLU A 22 5.68 7.04 11.59
N ALA A 23 6.69 6.61 10.83
CA ALA A 23 7.42 7.41 9.87
C ALA A 23 6.70 7.42 8.52
N ILE A 24 5.43 7.83 8.52
CA ILE A 24 4.55 7.87 7.34
C ILE A 24 4.23 9.31 6.92
N GLU A 25 4.36 9.56 5.63
CA GLU A 25 3.94 10.79 4.96
C GLU A 25 2.76 10.47 4.04
N PHE A 26 1.79 11.38 3.95
CA PHE A 26 0.62 11.22 3.09
C PHE A 26 0.63 12.25 1.98
N THR A 27 0.55 11.78 0.72
CA THR A 27 0.30 12.69 -0.40
C THR A 27 -1.10 13.31 -0.31
N LEU A 28 -1.34 14.42 -1.01
CA LEU A 28 -2.68 15.02 -1.11
C LEU A 28 -3.71 14.02 -1.64
N HIS A 29 -3.35 13.22 -2.66
CA HIS A 29 -4.23 12.20 -3.21
C HIS A 29 -4.59 11.14 -2.18
N ALA A 30 -3.62 10.65 -1.40
CA ALA A 30 -3.90 9.72 -0.30
C ALA A 30 -4.85 10.32 0.73
N GLN A 31 -4.64 11.58 1.14
CA GLN A 31 -5.51 12.25 2.11
C GLN A 31 -6.95 12.38 1.60
N GLN A 32 -7.14 12.68 0.32
CA GLN A 32 -8.47 12.77 -0.30
C GLN A 32 -9.19 11.42 -0.30
N GLU A 33 -8.55 10.37 -0.80
CA GLU A 33 -9.14 9.02 -0.85
C GLU A 33 -9.42 8.48 0.57
N MET A 34 -8.51 8.71 1.50
CA MET A 34 -8.69 8.31 2.91
C MET A 34 -9.92 8.99 3.52
N MET A 35 -10.12 10.28 3.25
CA MET A 35 -11.29 11.01 3.73
C MET A 35 -12.58 10.50 3.08
N GLU A 36 -12.57 10.25 1.77
CA GLU A 36 -13.74 9.74 1.03
C GLU A 36 -14.16 8.33 1.47
N GLU A 37 -13.20 7.49 1.83
CA GLU A 37 -13.45 6.10 2.21
C GLU A 37 -13.44 5.84 3.73
N ALA A 38 -13.37 6.92 4.53
CA ALA A 38 -13.28 6.85 5.99
C ALA A 38 -12.16 5.90 6.46
N ILE A 39 -10.96 6.07 5.89
CA ILE A 39 -9.74 5.34 6.24
C ILE A 39 -8.92 6.25 7.17
N SER A 40 -8.72 5.80 8.40
CA SER A 40 -7.90 6.52 9.37
C SER A 40 -6.40 6.24 9.18
N PRO A 41 -5.50 7.11 9.68
CA PRO A 41 -4.07 6.78 9.77
C PRO A 41 -3.82 5.46 10.52
N GLU A 42 -4.59 5.17 11.56
CA GLU A 42 -4.50 3.94 12.35
C GLU A 42 -4.86 2.70 11.51
N ASP A 43 -5.86 2.80 10.63
CA ASP A 43 -6.20 1.73 9.67
C ASP A 43 -5.05 1.46 8.70
N VAL A 44 -4.39 2.53 8.22
CA VAL A 44 -3.21 2.40 7.35
C VAL A 44 -2.09 1.68 8.08
N LEU A 45 -1.77 2.08 9.31
CA LEU A 45 -0.72 1.45 10.11
C LEU A 45 -1.04 -0.02 10.40
N HIS A 46 -2.29 -0.34 10.74
CA HIS A 46 -2.74 -1.70 10.96
C HIS A 46 -2.63 -2.57 9.69
N ALA A 47 -3.10 -2.05 8.55
CA ALA A 47 -3.05 -2.72 7.26
C ALA A 47 -1.60 -3.00 6.83
N MET A 48 -0.68 -2.06 7.06
CA MET A 48 0.73 -2.26 6.73
C MET A 48 1.43 -3.27 7.63
N ALA A 49 1.09 -3.29 8.92
CA ALA A 49 1.68 -4.21 9.89
C ALA A 49 1.36 -5.69 9.58
N THR A 50 0.19 -5.96 9.01
CA THR A 50 -0.34 -7.32 8.77
C THR A 50 -0.42 -7.70 7.29
N GLY A 51 -0.16 -6.75 6.40
CA GLY A 51 -0.41 -6.91 4.97
C GLY A 51 0.66 -7.64 4.18
N GLN A 52 0.38 -7.79 2.89
CA GLN A 52 1.22 -8.44 1.89
C GLN A 52 1.36 -7.58 0.64
N ILE A 53 2.50 -7.67 -0.03
CA ILE A 53 2.71 -6.99 -1.32
C ILE A 53 1.99 -7.78 -2.41
N LEU A 54 1.04 -7.15 -3.10
CA LEU A 54 0.36 -7.72 -4.26
C LEU A 54 1.12 -7.45 -5.56
N GLU A 55 1.62 -6.23 -5.72
CA GLU A 55 2.31 -5.81 -6.94
C GLU A 55 3.53 -4.96 -6.58
N ASN A 56 4.65 -5.19 -7.25
CA ASN A 56 5.88 -4.41 -7.06
C ASN A 56 6.23 -3.65 -8.35
N TYR A 57 6.56 -2.38 -8.21
CA TYR A 57 6.91 -1.49 -9.31
C TYR A 57 8.28 -0.82 -9.06
N PRO A 58 9.38 -1.58 -9.06
CA PRO A 58 10.71 -1.07 -8.70
C PRO A 58 11.22 0.00 -9.69
N ALA A 59 10.78 -0.04 -10.94
CA ALA A 59 11.18 0.88 -12.01
C ALA A 59 10.10 1.92 -12.37
N HIS A 60 9.13 2.17 -11.49
CA HIS A 60 8.07 3.14 -11.78
C HIS A 60 8.65 4.55 -12.01
N ARG A 61 8.16 5.26 -13.03
CA ARG A 61 8.70 6.56 -13.50
C ARG A 61 8.74 7.68 -12.45
N ARG A 62 8.01 7.53 -11.34
CA ARG A 62 7.96 8.49 -10.21
C ARG A 62 8.71 7.99 -8.96
N GLY A 63 9.50 6.93 -9.11
CA GLY A 63 10.22 6.24 -8.03
C GLY A 63 9.58 4.89 -7.68
N SER A 64 10.39 3.98 -7.14
CA SER A 64 10.00 2.63 -6.76
C SER A 64 8.86 2.63 -5.75
N CYS A 65 7.81 1.87 -6.04
CA CYS A 65 6.64 1.72 -5.19
C CYS A 65 6.06 0.31 -5.28
N CYS A 66 5.13 -0.02 -4.39
CA CYS A 66 4.37 -1.26 -4.43
C CYS A 66 2.91 -1.02 -4.08
N LEU A 67 2.05 -1.95 -4.49
CA LEU A 67 0.69 -2.11 -3.99
C LEU A 67 0.69 -3.17 -2.88
N LEU A 68 0.24 -2.79 -1.70
CA LEU A 68 0.07 -3.64 -0.54
C LEU A 68 -1.42 -3.85 -0.25
N HIS A 69 -1.78 -5.08 0.10
CA HIS A 69 -3.08 -5.43 0.67
C HIS A 69 -2.95 -5.67 2.16
N GLY A 70 -3.86 -5.10 2.93
CA GLY A 70 -4.00 -5.34 4.38
C GLY A 70 -5.43 -5.10 4.82
N GLN A 71 -5.66 -5.10 6.13
CA GLN A 71 -6.98 -4.83 6.70
C GLN A 71 -6.94 -3.58 7.58
N ALA A 72 -8.02 -2.80 7.53
CA ALA A 72 -8.33 -1.78 8.51
C ALA A 72 -8.62 -2.42 9.89
N LEU A 73 -8.73 -1.59 10.94
CA LEU A 73 -9.01 -2.07 12.30
C LEU A 73 -10.37 -2.78 12.41
N ASP A 74 -11.33 -2.40 11.55
CA ASP A 74 -12.66 -3.00 11.46
C ASP A 74 -12.74 -4.23 10.52
N GLY A 75 -11.61 -4.65 9.95
CA GLY A 75 -11.51 -5.79 9.04
C GLY A 75 -11.83 -5.48 7.58
N ARG A 76 -12.15 -4.22 7.22
CA ARG A 76 -12.27 -3.81 5.80
C ARG A 76 -10.94 -4.04 5.08
N ASN A 77 -11.00 -4.48 3.83
CA ASN A 77 -9.79 -4.68 3.04
C ASN A 77 -9.29 -3.32 2.54
N LEU A 78 -7.99 -3.07 2.66
CA LEU A 78 -7.36 -1.85 2.17
C LEU A 78 -6.25 -2.16 1.18
N HIS A 79 -6.20 -1.35 0.13
CA HIS A 79 -5.12 -1.26 -0.83
C HIS A 79 -4.33 0.01 -0.64
N LEU A 80 -3.04 -0.16 -0.37
CA LEU A 80 -2.11 0.91 -0.08
C LEU A 80 -1.03 0.94 -1.16
N VAL A 81 -0.83 2.08 -1.81
CA VAL A 81 0.32 2.28 -2.70
C VAL A 81 1.33 3.15 -1.99
N CYS A 82 2.55 2.65 -1.78
CA CYS A 82 3.59 3.36 -1.03
C CYS A 82 4.97 3.21 -1.66
N THR A 83 5.87 4.15 -1.37
CA THR A 83 7.26 4.12 -1.88
C THR A 83 8.11 3.08 -1.16
N THR A 84 8.97 2.37 -1.89
CA THR A 84 9.78 1.27 -1.34
C THR A 84 11.26 1.62 -1.11
N ALA A 85 11.74 2.72 -1.70
CA ALA A 85 13.16 3.11 -1.65
C ALA A 85 13.48 4.28 -0.69
N ARG A 86 12.47 4.95 -0.14
CA ARG A 86 12.64 6.17 0.68
C ARG A 86 12.89 5.84 2.16
N ALA A 87 13.49 6.79 2.89
CA ALA A 87 13.72 6.66 4.33
C ALA A 87 12.41 6.77 5.12
N ALA A 88 11.58 7.78 4.83
CA ALA A 88 10.19 7.83 5.25
C ALA A 88 9.31 7.04 4.27
N LEU A 89 8.23 6.48 4.79
CA LEU A 89 7.22 5.80 3.99
C LEU A 89 6.25 6.85 3.43
N LEU A 90 6.27 7.10 2.12
CA LEU A 90 5.27 7.97 1.50
C LEU A 90 4.10 7.13 0.97
N LEU A 91 2.90 7.36 1.50
CA LEU A 91 1.63 6.81 1.03
C LEU A 91 1.09 7.66 -0.13
N ILE A 92 0.99 7.03 -1.30
CA ILE A 92 0.57 7.64 -2.56
C ILE A 92 -0.96 7.59 -2.71
N THR A 93 -1.59 6.49 -2.32
CA THR A 93 -3.06 6.33 -2.29
C THR A 93 -3.46 5.21 -1.33
N ALA A 94 -4.68 5.26 -0.80
CA ALA A 94 -5.30 4.23 0.02
C ALA A 94 -6.78 4.11 -0.36
N TYR A 95 -7.27 2.89 -0.63
CA TYR A 95 -8.66 2.66 -1.03
C TYR A 95 -9.09 1.23 -0.71
N GLU A 96 -10.38 0.97 -0.61
CA GLU A 96 -10.95 -0.38 -0.51
C GLU A 96 -11.06 -1.03 -1.90
N PRO A 97 -10.52 -2.25 -2.13
CA PRO A 97 -10.63 -2.91 -3.43
C PRO A 97 -12.08 -3.28 -3.76
N ARG A 98 -12.58 -2.76 -4.88
CA ARG A 98 -13.95 -3.01 -5.35
C ARG A 98 -13.99 -3.69 -6.74
N PRO A 99 -15.04 -4.47 -7.04
CA PRO A 99 -15.41 -4.84 -8.39
C PRO A 99 -15.70 -3.60 -9.27
N PRO A 100 -15.56 -3.68 -10.60
CA PRO A 100 -15.14 -4.86 -11.36
C PRO A 100 -13.61 -5.06 -11.33
N LYS A 101 -12.83 -4.05 -10.99
CA LYS A 101 -11.36 -4.10 -11.08
C LYS A 101 -10.74 -5.24 -10.26
N TRP A 102 -11.30 -5.51 -9.09
CA TRP A 102 -10.90 -6.58 -8.19
C TRP A 102 -12.01 -7.63 -8.08
N VAL A 103 -11.68 -8.89 -8.39
CA VAL A 103 -12.60 -10.04 -8.24
C VAL A 103 -12.70 -10.44 -6.77
N THR A 104 -11.56 -10.46 -6.10
CA THR A 104 -11.43 -10.59 -4.65
C THR A 104 -10.52 -9.45 -4.17
N PRO A 105 -10.42 -9.18 -2.86
CA PRO A 105 -9.51 -8.16 -2.35
C PRO A 105 -8.05 -8.33 -2.81
N THR A 106 -7.61 -9.52 -3.19
CA THR A 106 -6.22 -9.78 -3.62
C THR A 106 -6.09 -10.17 -5.09
N GLN A 107 -7.20 -10.43 -5.80
CA GLN A 107 -7.19 -10.87 -7.20
C GLN A 107 -7.74 -9.78 -8.12
N ARG A 108 -6.87 -9.17 -8.92
CA ARG A 108 -7.25 -8.20 -9.95
C ARG A 108 -7.81 -8.90 -11.19
N ARG A 109 -8.78 -8.28 -11.88
CA ARG A 109 -9.19 -8.74 -13.20
C ARG A 109 -8.04 -8.60 -14.23
N PRO A 110 -7.86 -9.58 -15.13
CA PRO A 110 -6.97 -9.44 -16.28
C PRO A 110 -7.37 -8.24 -17.14
N ARG A 111 -6.38 -7.56 -17.75
CA ARG A 111 -6.68 -6.52 -18.74
C ARG A 111 -7.17 -7.21 -20.01
N GLY A 112 -8.44 -7.03 -20.36
CA GLY A 112 -9.06 -7.60 -21.56
C GLY A 112 -10.51 -8.07 -21.37
N ASP A 113 -10.93 -8.28 -20.12
CA ASP A 113 -12.25 -8.82 -19.79
C ASP A 113 -13.24 -7.67 -19.48
N LEU A 114 -13.77 -7.03 -20.53
CA LEU A 114 -14.92 -6.10 -20.47
C LEU A 114 -16.14 -6.70 -21.17
#